data_AF-A0A941WK53-F1
#
_entry.id   AF-A0A941WK53-F1
#
_cell.length_a   1.000
_cell.length_b   1.000
_cell.length_c   1.000
_cell.angle_alpha   90.00
_cell.angle_beta   90.00
_cell.angle_gamma   90.00
#
_symmetry.space_group_name_H-M   'P 1'
#
loop_
_entity.id
_entity.type
_entity.pdbx_description
1 polymer ?
#
loop_
_entity_poly.entity_id
_entity_poly.type
_entity_poly.pdbx_seq_one_letter_code
_entity_poly.pdbx_strand_id
1 'polypeptide(L)' 'MTKQKKFLTCDGNQAAAHISYMFSEVAAIYPITPSSTMAEYVDEWAAAGRKNI' A
#
# COMPACT_ATOMS: atom_id res chain seq x y z
N MET A 1 13.28 -13.92 21.92
CA MET A 1 11.85 -13.53 21.78
C MET A 1 11.43 -13.82 20.36
N THR A 2 10.58 -14.81 20.12
CA THR A 2 10.13 -15.16 18.77
C THR A 2 9.27 -14.03 18.22
N LYS A 3 9.68 -13.43 17.09
CA LYS A 3 8.97 -12.30 16.48
C LYS A 3 7.57 -12.77 16.06
N GLN A 4 6.52 -12.25 16.68
CA GLN A 4 5.14 -12.59 16.30
C GLN A 4 4.89 -12.12 14.86
N LYS A 5 4.42 -13.03 14.01
CA LYS A 5 4.00 -12.70 12.65
C LYS A 5 2.63 -12.02 12.72
N LYS A 6 2.51 -10.87 12.06
CA LYS A 6 1.22 -10.19 11.88
C LYS A 6 0.58 -10.72 10.60
N PHE A 7 -0.53 -11.44 10.73
CA PHE A 7 -1.32 -11.89 9.59
C PHE A 7 -2.43 -10.88 9.32
N LEU A 8 -2.71 -10.64 8.03
CA LEU A 8 -3.76 -9.75 7.56
C LEU A 8 -4.46 -10.43 6.39
N THR A 9 -5.80 -10.48 6.43
CA THR A 9 -6.60 -10.84 5.26
C THR A 9 -6.74 -9.60 4.39
N CYS A 10 -6.30 -9.70 3.14
CA CYS A 10 -6.31 -8.60 2.18
C CYS A 10 -6.48 -9.16 0.76
N ASP A 11 -6.84 -8.30 -0.19
CA ASP A 11 -6.78 -8.64 -1.61
C ASP A 11 -5.37 -8.40 -2.18
N GLY A 12 -5.18 -8.77 -3.46
CA GLY A 12 -3.89 -8.63 -4.14
C GLY A 12 -3.44 -7.18 -4.34
N ASN A 13 -4.37 -6.26 -4.58
CA ASN A 13 -4.05 -4.84 -4.79
C ASN A 13 -3.59 -4.20 -3.48
N GLN A 14 -4.27 -4.49 -2.37
CA GLN A 14 -3.86 -4.01 -1.04
C GLN A 14 -2.49 -4.58 -0.64
N ALA A 15 -2.22 -5.85 -0.95
CA ALA A 15 -0.91 -6.48 -0.70
C ALA A 15 0.21 -5.81 -1.51
N ALA A 16 -0.01 -5.55 -2.80
CA ALA A 16 0.95 -4.86 -3.66
C ALA A 16 1.14 -3.39 -3.27
N ALA A 17 0.05 -2.68 -2.96
CA ALA A 17 0.07 -1.31 -2.45
C ALA A 17 0.92 -1.21 -1.18
N HIS A 18 0.75 -2.16 -0.23
CA HIS A 18 1.50 -2.14 1.03
C HIS A 18 3.02 -2.16 0.81
N ILE A 19 3.51 -3.03 -0.08
CA ILE A 19 4.94 -3.09 -0.38
C ILE A 19 5.38 -1.87 -1.20
N SER A 20 4.67 -1.50 -2.26
CA SER A 20 5.04 -0.35 -3.10
C SER A 20 5.12 0.96 -2.30
N TYR A 21 4.18 1.18 -1.37
CA TYR A 21 4.18 2.33 -0.48
C TYR A 21 5.43 2.41 0.41
N MET A 22 5.88 1.28 0.96
CA MET A 22 7.06 1.27 1.83
C MET A 22 8.33 1.66 1.07
N PHE A 23 8.50 1.23 -0.18
CA PHE A 23 9.76 1.37 -0.92
C PHE A 23 9.79 2.54 -1.93
N SER A 24 8.72 3.33 -2.03
CA SER A 24 8.63 4.43 -3.00
C SER A 24 8.49 5.77 -2.30
N GLU A 25 9.23 6.78 -2.77
CA GLU A 25 9.10 8.17 -2.30
C GLU A 25 8.06 8.95 -3.11
N VAL A 26 7.90 8.62 -4.39
CA VAL A 26 6.99 9.28 -5.32
C VAL A 26 6.27 8.22 -6.16
N ALA A 27 4.97 8.37 -6.36
CA ALA A 27 4.16 7.55 -7.25
C ALA A 27 3.36 8.45 -8.20
N ALA A 28 3.66 8.38 -9.50
CA ALA A 28 2.85 9.02 -10.53
C ALA A 28 1.78 8.03 -11.00
N ILE A 29 0.51 8.40 -10.87
CA ILE A 29 -0.63 7.48 -11.05
C ILE A 29 -1.65 8.00 -12.07
N TYR A 30 -2.34 7.06 -12.72
CA TYR A 30 -3.55 7.31 -13.51
C TYR A 30 -4.52 6.12 -13.34
N PRO A 31 -5.80 6.36 -13.03
CA PRO A 31 -6.74 5.29 -12.71
C PRO A 31 -7.13 4.47 -13.95
N ILE A 32 -7.09 3.14 -13.83
CA ILE A 32 -7.58 2.19 -14.84
C ILE A 32 -7.98 0.87 -14.16
N THR A 33 -9.14 0.33 -14.52
CA THR A 33 -9.59 -0.97 -14.00
C THR A 33 -8.65 -2.09 -14.49
N PRO A 34 -8.23 -3.04 -13.64
CA PRO A 34 -8.64 -3.29 -12.25
C PRO A 34 -7.67 -2.74 -11.18
N SER A 35 -6.69 -1.91 -11.54
CA SER A 35 -5.59 -1.51 -10.66
C SER A 35 -5.84 -0.24 -9.84
N SER A 36 -6.92 0.49 -10.11
CA SER A 36 -7.21 1.78 -9.45
C SER A 36 -7.15 1.72 -7.92
N THR A 37 -7.60 0.63 -7.29
CA THR A 37 -7.62 0.52 -5.82
C THR A 37 -6.22 0.51 -5.20
N MET A 38 -5.17 0.12 -5.92
CA MET A 38 -3.79 0.25 -5.41
C MET A 38 -3.42 1.70 -5.14
N ALA A 39 -3.76 2.58 -6.08
CA ALA A 39 -3.47 4.01 -5.99
C ALA A 39 -4.32 4.68 -4.90
N GLU A 40 -5.59 4.28 -4.78
CA GLU A 40 -6.48 4.76 -3.72
C GLU A 40 -5.95 4.41 -2.32
N TYR A 41 -5.50 3.16 -2.08
CA TYR A 41 -4.89 2.79 -0.80
C TYR A 41 -3.63 3.60 -0.48
N VAL A 42 -2.77 3.83 -1.47
CA VAL A 42 -1.55 4.62 -1.31
C VAL A 42 -1.89 6.07 -0.94
N ASP A 43 -2.85 6.67 -1.63
CA ASP A 43 -3.30 8.04 -1.36
C ASP A 43 -3.92 8.18 0.04
N GLU A 44 -4.81 7.25 0.42
CA GLU A 44 -5.41 7.21 1.76
C GLU A 44 -4.34 7.07 2.86
N TRP A 45 -3.34 6.21 2.66
CA TRP A 45 -2.27 6.02 3.64
C TRP A 45 -1.35 7.24 3.75
N ALA A 46 -1.07 7.92 2.64
CA ALA A 46 -0.33 9.18 2.64
C ALA A 46 -1.10 10.27 3.38
N ALA A 47 -2.40 10.43 3.09
CA ALA A 47 -3.28 11.36 3.79
C ALA A 47 -3.39 11.06 5.29
N ALA A 48 -3.37 9.78 5.67
CA ALA A 48 -3.31 9.33 7.06
C ALA A 48 -1.93 9.48 7.72
N GLY A 49 -0.93 10.00 7.01
CA GLY A 49 0.42 10.25 7.52
C GLY A 49 1.28 8.99 7.69
N ARG A 50 0.92 7.87 7.05
CA ARG A 50 1.73 6.65 7.06
C ARG A 50 3.11 6.96 6.48
N LYS A 51 4.17 6.60 7.19
CA LYS A 51 5.54 6.76 6.70
C LYS A 51 5.96 5.57 5.85
N ASN A 52 6.66 5.87 4.76
CA ASN A 52 7.51 4.92 4.06
C ASN A 52 8.83 4.75 4.83
N ILE A 53 9.74 3.91 4.32
CA ILE A 53 10.99 3.55 5.00
C ILE A 53 11.96 4.74 5.00
#